data_AF-A0A060BNR2-F1
#
_entry.id   AF-A0A060BNR2-F1
#
_cell.length_a   1.000
_cell.length_b   1.000
_cell.length_c   1.000
_cell.angle_alpha   90.00
_cell.angle_beta   90.00
_cell.angle_gamma   90.00
#
_symmetry.space_group_name_H-M   'P 1'
#
loop_
_entity.id
_entity.type
_entity.pdbx_description
1 polymer ?
#
loop_
_entity_poly.entity_id
_entity_poly.type
_entity_poly.pdbx_seq_one_letter_code
_entity_poly.pdbx_strand_id
1 'polypeptide(L)'
;SLLKARNTVCQRIIGPHSKGTAKIDISKMKRGDRAGLVILQDPFATLTVEKTSKGNMLQMTVNEEVKQEIKLKSTTVYLRAEVDGDSDWVLFLLQYRRH
;
A
#
# COMPACT_ATOMS: atom_id res chain seq x y z
N SER A 1 14.10 4.07 -2.09
CA SER A 1 13.10 4.95 -2.68
C SER A 1 12.29 4.17 -3.70
N LEU A 2 10.97 4.37 -3.73
CA LEU A 2 10.04 3.71 -4.63
C LEU A 2 10.41 3.93 -6.11
N LEU A 3 10.88 5.13 -6.43
CA LEU A 3 11.32 5.51 -7.78
C LEU A 3 12.54 4.73 -8.28
N LYS A 4 13.27 4.05 -7.38
CA LYS A 4 14.43 3.21 -7.71
C LYS A 4 14.12 1.71 -7.66
N ALA A 5 12.88 1.33 -7.32
CA ALA A 5 12.48 -0.07 -7.22
C ALA A 5 12.35 -0.68 -8.62
N ARG A 6 13.03 -1.80 -8.87
CA ARG A 6 13.10 -2.39 -10.23
C ARG A 6 11.81 -3.09 -10.68
N ASN A 7 10.99 -3.59 -9.75
CA ASN A 7 9.90 -4.52 -10.06
C ASN A 7 8.51 -4.02 -9.59
N THR A 8 8.17 -2.77 -9.88
CA THR A 8 6.81 -2.25 -9.62
C THR A 8 5.89 -2.60 -10.78
N VAL A 9 4.93 -3.50 -10.56
CA VAL A 9 3.89 -3.81 -11.55
C VAL A 9 2.80 -2.74 -11.47
N CYS A 10 2.59 -2.03 -12.56
CA CYS A 10 1.61 -0.94 -12.66
C CYS A 10 0.48 -1.29 -13.63
N GLN A 11 -0.73 -0.80 -13.34
CA GLN A 11 -1.86 -0.77 -14.25
C GLN A 11 -2.43 0.65 -14.30
N ARG A 12 -3.11 1.00 -15.40
CA ARG A 12 -3.67 2.35 -15.60
C ARG A 12 -4.93 2.54 -14.74
N ILE A 13 -5.06 3.71 -14.13
CA ILE A 13 -6.33 4.18 -13.53
C ILE A 13 -7.29 4.50 -14.68
N ILE A 14 -8.49 3.92 -14.66
CA ILE A 14 -9.56 4.19 -15.63
C ILE A 14 -10.58 5.08 -14.93
N GLY A 15 -10.70 6.32 -15.38
CA GLY A 15 -11.43 7.38 -14.67
C GLY A 15 -12.97 7.29 -14.76
N PRO A 16 -13.68 8.18 -14.02
CA PRO A 16 -13.12 9.08 -13.00
C PRO A 16 -12.82 8.35 -11.69
N HIS A 17 -13.44 7.18 -11.44
CA HIS A 17 -13.23 6.41 -10.22
C HIS A 17 -12.62 5.04 -10.51
N SER A 18 -11.65 4.64 -9.70
CA SER A 18 -10.99 3.35 -9.83
C SER A 18 -10.78 2.69 -8.47
N LYS A 19 -10.78 1.36 -8.47
CA LYS A 19 -10.58 0.54 -7.27
C LYS A 19 -9.53 -0.52 -7.55
N GLY A 20 -8.44 -0.51 -6.78
CA GLY A 20 -7.39 -1.51 -6.84
C GLY A 20 -7.34 -2.30 -5.52
N THR A 21 -7.30 -3.64 -5.61
CA THR A 21 -7.17 -4.51 -4.43
C THR A 21 -6.02 -5.49 -4.63
N ALA A 22 -5.27 -5.76 -3.56
CA ALA A 22 -4.24 -6.79 -3.55
C ALA A 22 -4.33 -7.65 -2.28
N LYS A 23 -4.21 -8.96 -2.45
CA LYS A 23 -3.96 -9.90 -1.37
C LYS A 23 -2.48 -10.26 -1.40
N ILE A 24 -1.76 -9.98 -0.31
CA ILE A 24 -0.33 -10.27 -0.19
C ILE A 24 -0.05 -11.23 0.97
N ASP A 25 0.84 -12.18 0.73
CA ASP A 25 1.47 -12.99 1.78
C ASP A 25 2.86 -12.41 2.09
N ILE A 26 3.02 -11.92 3.32
CA ILE A 26 4.23 -11.26 3.82
C ILE A 26 5.09 -12.17 4.70
N SER A 27 4.77 -13.47 4.78
CA SER A 27 5.46 -14.43 5.65
C SER A 27 6.97 -14.53 5.37
N LYS A 28 7.39 -14.34 4.12
CA LYS A 28 8.79 -14.44 3.68
C LYS A 28 9.54 -13.11 3.58
N MET A 29 8.91 -11.99 3.96
CA MET A 29 9.59 -10.70 3.96
C MET A 29 10.72 -10.67 4.99
N LYS A 30 11.88 -10.17 4.56
CA LYS A 30 13.07 -9.94 5.38
C LYS A 30 13.08 -8.51 5.89
N ARG A 31 13.82 -8.26 6.97
CA ARG A 31 13.95 -6.92 7.56
C ARG A 31 14.41 -5.92 6.48
N GLY A 32 13.68 -4.80 6.36
CA GLY A 32 13.89 -3.76 5.35
C GLY A 32 13.04 -3.94 4.08
N ASP A 33 12.42 -5.10 3.86
CA ASP A 33 11.52 -5.29 2.73
C ASP A 33 10.25 -4.44 2.90
N ARG A 34 9.76 -3.91 1.77
CA ARG A 34 8.50 -3.19 1.65
C ARG A 34 7.67 -3.77 0.51
N ALA A 35 6.39 -4.02 0.74
CA ALA A 35 5.46 -4.52 -0.27
C ALA A 35 4.06 -3.95 -0.06
N GLY A 36 3.35 -3.61 -1.13
CA GLY A 36 1.99 -3.10 -1.04
C GLY A 36 1.48 -2.44 -2.30
N LEU A 37 0.58 -1.47 -2.13
CA LEU A 37 -0.04 -0.70 -3.20
C LEU A 37 0.59 0.70 -3.31
N VAL A 38 0.62 1.22 -4.52
CA VAL A 38 1.02 2.59 -4.82
C VAL A 38 0.01 3.24 -5.77
N ILE A 39 -0.31 4.50 -5.52
CA ILE A 39 -0.89 5.41 -6.51
C ILE A 39 0.25 6.32 -6.99
N LEU A 40 0.68 6.11 -8.24
CA LEU A 40 1.74 6.86 -8.88
C LEU A 40 1.16 8.11 -9.55
N GLN A 41 0.91 9.13 -8.74
CA GLN A 41 0.62 10.51 -9.16
C GLN A 41 1.62 11.45 -8.47
N ASP A 42 1.55 12.76 -8.70
CA ASP A 42 2.30 13.75 -7.93
C ASP A 42 1.33 14.54 -7.02
N PRO A 43 1.40 14.42 -5.68
CA PRO A 43 2.31 13.56 -4.91
C PRO A 43 1.93 12.08 -5.02
N PHE A 44 2.90 11.17 -4.88
CA PHE A 44 2.59 9.73 -4.86
C PHE A 44 2.26 9.29 -3.45
N ALA A 45 1.33 8.34 -3.35
CA ALA A 45 0.91 7.78 -2.07
C ALA A 45 1.00 6.26 -2.08
N THR A 46 1.35 5.68 -0.93
CA THR A 46 1.50 4.23 -0.78
C THR A 46 0.73 3.71 0.42
N LEU A 47 0.31 2.45 0.31
CA LEU A 47 -0.09 1.63 1.43
C LEU A 47 0.77 0.36 1.40
N THR A 48 1.80 0.33 2.23
CA THR A 48 2.83 -0.72 2.21
C THR A 48 3.05 -1.34 3.56
N VAL A 49 3.30 -2.63 3.58
CA VAL A 49 3.86 -3.32 4.74
C VAL A 49 5.37 -3.19 4.69
N GLU A 50 5.99 -2.75 5.78
CA GLU A 50 7.44 -2.82 6.01
C GLU A 50 7.75 -3.88 7.07
N LYS A 51 8.75 -4.73 6.81
CA LYS A 51 9.31 -5.62 7.82
C LYS A 51 10.36 -4.89 8.65
N THR A 52 10.00 -4.49 9.87
CA THR A 52 10.89 -3.77 10.80
C THR A 52 11.43 -4.71 11.89
N SER A 53 12.30 -4.20 12.76
CA SER A 53 12.71 -4.91 13.99
C SER A 53 11.55 -5.09 14.99
N LYS A 54 10.50 -4.26 14.91
CA LYS A 54 9.31 -4.31 15.77
C LYS A 54 8.22 -5.25 15.23
N GLY A 55 8.42 -5.82 14.04
CA GLY A 55 7.46 -6.67 13.34
C GLY A 55 7.01 -6.10 12.00
N ASN A 56 5.89 -6.59 11.49
CA ASN A 56 5.30 -6.14 10.23
C ASN A 56 4.48 -4.87 10.50
N MET A 57 4.88 -3.75 9.89
CA MET A 57 4.22 -2.45 10.06
C MET A 57 3.52 -2.08 8.76
N LEU A 58 2.21 -1.88 8.79
CA LEU A 58 1.49 -1.28 7.66
C LEU A 58 1.60 0.23 7.78
N GLN A 59 2.09 0.87 6.73
CA GLN A 59 2.32 2.30 6.66
C GLN A 59 1.58 2.89 5.46
N MET A 60 0.90 4.01 5.71
CA MET A 60 0.46 4.92 4.66
C MET A 60 1.51 6.03 4.52
N THR A 61 2.02 6.23 3.31
CA THR A 61 2.99 7.31 3.05
C THR A 61 2.53 8.23 1.92
N VAL A 62 2.96 9.49 1.98
CA VAL A 62 2.84 10.47 0.88
C VAL A 62 4.26 10.98 0.61
N ASN A 63 4.75 10.84 -0.61
CA ASN A 63 6.13 11.16 -0.98
C ASN A 63 7.18 10.56 -0.01
N GLU A 64 6.99 9.29 0.38
CA GLU A 64 7.82 8.55 1.36
C GLU A 64 7.73 9.04 2.82
N GLU A 65 6.97 10.09 3.11
CA GLU A 65 6.70 10.53 4.49
C GLU A 65 5.56 9.70 5.10
N VAL A 66 5.82 9.07 6.25
CA VAL A 66 4.81 8.27 6.97
C VAL A 66 3.74 9.17 7.57
N LYS A 67 2.49 8.97 7.16
CA LYS A 67 1.32 9.69 7.70
C LYS A 67 0.55 8.86 8.73
N GLN A 68 0.54 7.55 8.56
CA GLN A 68 -0.09 6.63 9.50
C GLN A 68 0.64 5.29 9.52
N GLU A 69 0.68 4.66 10.69
CA GLU A 69 1.32 3.36 10.88
C GLU A 69 0.49 2.48 11.84
N ILE A 70 0.34 1.20 11.51
CA ILE A 70 -0.25 0.19 12.40
C ILE A 70 0.57 -1.10 12.38
N LYS A 71 0.69 -1.78 13.53
CA LYS A 71 1.34 -3.09 13.61
C LYS A 71 0.39 -4.20 13.17
N LEU A 72 0.81 -5.03 12.23
CA LEU A 72 0.07 -6.19 11.77
C LEU A 72 0.41 -7.44 12.59
N LYS A 73 -0.62 -8.25 12.85
CA LYS A 73 -0.48 -9.57 13.49
C LYS A 73 -0.53 -10.73 12.50
N SER A 74 -1.19 -10.55 11.37
CA SER A 74 -1.34 -11.55 10.30
C SER A 74 -0.21 -11.45 9.27
N THR A 75 0.11 -12.57 8.62
CA THR A 75 1.00 -12.64 7.46
C THR A 75 0.25 -12.60 6.13
N THR A 76 -1.07 -12.76 6.12
CA THR A 76 -1.90 -12.47 4.93
C THR A 76 -2.59 -11.13 5.12
N VAL A 77 -2.41 -10.23 4.15
CA VAL A 77 -2.91 -8.85 4.21
C VAL A 77 -3.72 -8.55 2.95
N TYR A 78 -4.88 -7.93 3.13
CA TYR A 78 -5.75 -7.49 2.04
C TYR A 78 -5.74 -5.97 1.99
N LEU A 79 -5.16 -5.42 0.95
CA LEU A 79 -4.98 -3.99 0.74
C LEU A 79 -5.96 -3.50 -0.33
N ARG A 80 -6.49 -2.30 -0.16
CA ARG A 80 -7.31 -1.64 -1.16
C ARG A 80 -6.96 -0.17 -1.27
N ALA A 81 -6.96 0.34 -2.50
CA ALA A 81 -6.90 1.75 -2.83
C ALA A 81 -8.14 2.09 -3.67
N GLU A 82 -8.82 3.17 -3.30
CA GLU A 82 -9.91 3.76 -4.09
C GLU A 82 -9.48 5.15 -4.51
N VAL A 83 -9.54 5.41 -5.81
CA VAL A 83 -9.21 6.71 -6.40
C VAL A 83 -10.51 7.36 -6.84
N ASP A 84 -10.72 8.59 -6.40
CA ASP A 84 -11.75 9.49 -6.89
C ASP A 84 -11.08 10.64 -7.63
N GLY A 85 -11.12 10.60 -8.96
CA GLY A 85 -10.53 11.61 -9.82
C GLY A 85 -11.33 12.90 -9.93
N ASP A 86 -12.60 12.92 -9.50
CA ASP A 86 -13.40 14.16 -9.50
C ASP A 86 -13.04 15.04 -8.30
N SER A 87 -12.84 14.39 -7.16
CA SER A 87 -12.48 15.07 -5.90
C SER A 87 -10.96 15.14 -5.68
N ASP A 88 -10.17 14.45 -6.51
CA ASP A 88 -8.72 14.26 -6.37
C ASP A 88 -8.31 13.63 -5.02
N TRP A 89 -9.10 12.67 -4.55
CA TRP A 89 -8.85 11.95 -3.30
C TRP A 89 -8.49 10.49 -3.54
N VAL A 90 -7.64 9.97 -2.65
CA VAL A 90 -7.31 8.55 -2.56
C VAL A 90 -7.63 8.05 -1.16
N LEU A 91 -8.43 6.98 -1.09
CA LEU A 91 -8.71 6.27 0.15
C LEU A 91 -7.97 4.95 0.18
N PHE A 92 -7.14 4.76 1.22
CA PHE A 92 -6.47 3.50 1.50
C PHE A 92 -7.17 2.72 2.61
N LEU A 93 -7.38 1.42 2.38
CA LEU A 93 -8.11 0.55 3.30
C LEU A 93 -7.34 -0.74 3.54
N LEU A 94 -7.27 -1.14 4.81
CA LEU A 94 -6.95 -2.51 5.22
C LEU A 94 -8.26 -3.29 5.38
N GLN A 95 -8.41 -4.39 4.65
CA GLN A 95 -9.60 -5.22 4.73
C GLN A 95 -9.37 -6.42 5.67
N TYR A 96 -10.28 -6.60 6.62
CA TYR A 96 -10.36 -7.82 7.42
C TYR A 96 -11.47 -8.70 6.84
N ARG A 97 -11.15 -9.92 6.40
CA ARG A 97 -12.20 -10.92 6.21
C ARG A 97 -12.71 -11.30 7.60
N ARG A 98 -13.95 -10.89 7.93
CA ARG A 98 -14.73 -11.62 8.92
C ARG A 98 -15.16 -12.93 8.25
N HIS A 99 -14.83 -14.04 8.90
CA HIS A 99 -15.44 -15.33 8.58
C HIS A 99 -16.94 -15.27 8.90
#